data_AF-A0A432SBD9-F1
#
_entry.id   AF-A0A432SBD9-F1
#
_cell.length_a   1.000
_cell.length_b   1.000
_cell.length_c   1.000
_cell.angle_alpha   90.00
_cell.angle_beta   90.00
_cell.angle_gamma   90.00
#
_symmetry.space_group_name_H-M   'P 1'
#
loop_
_entity.id
_entity.type
_entity.pdbx_description
1 polymer ?
#
loop_
_entity_poly.entity_id
_entity_poly.type
_entity_poly.pdbx_seq_one_letter_code
_entity_poly.pdbx_strand_id
1 'polypeptide(L)'
;MFLLIPVDSEERDASVAMIHERASWALVEADGGGVVDVTFYENRDEIEEFIEAVVVKTKNDDVAPFFEESIPVLETPAPMDIDEIVEAFMFRELFEVPIRF
;
A
#
# COMPACT_ATOMS: atom_id res chain seq x y z
N MET A 1 -10.77 -6.85 -2.83
CA MET A 1 -9.82 -5.95 -3.54
C MET A 1 -8.45 -6.14 -2.93
N PHE A 2 -7.38 -5.83 -3.66
CA PHE A 2 -6.01 -5.96 -3.13
C PHE A 2 -5.31 -4.61 -3.09
N LEU A 3 -4.83 -4.23 -1.90
CA LEU A 3 -3.95 -3.09 -1.70
C LEU A 3 -2.53 -3.59 -1.43
N LEU A 4 -1.54 -2.88 -1.96
CA LEU A 4 -0.14 -3.16 -1.67
C LEU A 4 0.46 -2.05 -0.81
N ILE A 5 1.02 -2.42 0.34
CA ILE A 5 1.52 -1.46 1.33
C ILE A 5 2.94 -1.85 1.73
N PRO A 6 3.95 -0.98 1.61
CA PRO A 6 5.25 -1.19 2.25
C PRO A 6 5.09 -0.98 3.76
N VAL A 7 5.46 -1.96 4.57
CA VAL A 7 5.23 -1.94 6.02
C VAL A 7 6.52 -2.10 6.82
N ASP A 8 6.52 -1.67 8.08
CA ASP A 8 7.68 -1.70 8.98
C ASP A 8 7.87 -3.02 9.74
N SER A 9 6.87 -3.91 9.73
CA SER A 9 6.94 -5.26 10.30
C SER A 9 6.01 -6.25 9.58
N GLU A 10 6.14 -7.54 9.87
CA GLU A 10 5.26 -8.62 9.39
C GLU A 10 4.17 -8.95 10.44
N GLU A 11 3.59 -7.92 11.04
CA GLU A 11 2.54 -8.04 12.06
C GLU A 11 1.23 -7.42 11.57
N ARG A 12 0.10 -7.84 12.15
CA ARG A 12 -1.21 -7.43 11.66
C ARG A 12 -1.48 -5.92 11.83
N ASP A 13 -0.88 -5.34 12.86
CA ASP A 13 -0.88 -3.92 13.24
C ASP A 13 0.33 -3.15 12.70
N ALA A 14 1.04 -3.70 11.70
CA ALA A 14 2.16 -3.03 11.07
C ALA A 14 1.76 -1.67 10.46
N SER A 15 2.69 -0.73 10.51
CA SER A 15 2.50 0.64 10.01
C SER A 15 3.12 0.81 8.63
N VAL A 16 2.57 1.75 7.85
CA VAL A 16 3.17 2.10 6.56
C VAL A 16 4.60 2.64 6.73
N ALA A 17 5.51 2.08 5.97
CA ALA A 17 6.92 2.43 5.91
C ALA A 17 7.27 3.17 4.61
N MET A 18 8.48 3.73 4.54
CA MET A 18 9.04 4.13 3.26
C MET A 18 9.43 2.87 2.47
N ILE A 19 9.29 2.89 1.14
CA ILE A 19 9.55 1.72 0.29
C ILE A 19 10.96 1.17 0.52
N HIS A 20 11.95 2.04 0.68
CA HIS A 20 13.35 1.66 0.86
C HIS A 20 13.72 1.24 2.29
N GLU A 21 12.85 1.51 3.27
CA GLU A 21 13.03 1.16 4.68
C GLU A 21 12.08 0.03 5.12
N ARG A 22 11.20 -0.43 4.22
CA ARG A 22 10.19 -1.44 4.54
C ARG A 22 10.85 -2.74 5.00
N ALA A 23 10.22 -3.39 5.98
CA ALA A 23 10.54 -4.76 6.33
C ALA A 23 9.97 -5.74 5.29
N SER A 24 8.74 -5.50 4.85
CA SER A 24 8.05 -6.34 3.88
C SER A 24 6.99 -5.55 3.09
N TRP A 25 6.43 -6.19 2.08
CA TRP A 25 5.21 -5.78 1.39
C TRP A 25 4.02 -6.50 2.02
N ALA A 26 3.05 -5.75 2.54
CA ALA A 26 1.75 -6.28 2.91
C ALA A 26 0.83 -6.24 1.69
N LEU A 27 0.42 -7.42 1.22
CA LEU A 27 -0.71 -7.59 0.31
C LEU A 27 -1.97 -7.73 1.15
N VAL A 28 -2.83 -6.71 1.11
CA VAL A 28 -4.03 -6.63 1.93
C VAL A 28 -5.24 -6.97 1.08
N GLU A 29 -5.90 -8.08 1.39
CA GLU A 29 -7.22 -8.41 0.85
C GLU A 29 -8.27 -7.68 1.68
N ALA A 30 -9.05 -6.81 1.05
CA ALA A 30 -10.17 -6.12 1.69
C ALA A 30 -11.50 -6.42 1.01
N ASP A 31 -12.55 -6.58 1.81
CA ASP A 31 -13.94 -6.75 1.36
C ASP A 31 -14.90 -6.08 2.34
N GLY A 32 -16.00 -5.52 1.83
CA GLY A 32 -17.02 -4.87 2.67
C GLY A 32 -16.54 -3.71 3.54
N GLY A 33 -15.35 -3.15 3.28
CA GLY A 33 -14.74 -2.07 4.04
C GLY A 33 -13.86 -2.50 5.22
N GLY A 34 -13.55 -3.79 5.33
CA GLY A 34 -12.60 -4.32 6.29
C GLY A 34 -11.55 -5.20 5.63
N VAL A 35 -10.48 -5.46 6.37
CA VAL A 35 -9.44 -6.40 5.97
C VAL A 35 -9.93 -7.84 6.17
N VAL A 36 -9.82 -8.65 5.13
CA VAL A 36 -10.09 -10.09 5.11
C VAL A 36 -8.83 -10.87 5.43
N ASP A 37 -7.72 -10.54 4.77
CA ASP A 37 -6.43 -11.20 4.93
C ASP A 37 -5.27 -10.22 4.71
N VAL A 38 -4.12 -10.53 5.31
CA VAL A 38 -2.86 -9.84 5.05
C VAL A 38 -1.79 -10.90 4.83
N THR A 39 -1.20 -10.90 3.65
CA THR A 39 -0.05 -11.75 3.32
C THR A 39 1.19 -10.87 3.14
N PHE A 40 2.29 -11.24 3.79
CA PHE A 40 3.55 -10.49 3.72
C PHE A 40 4.51 -11.13 2.73
N TYR A 41 5.17 -10.30 1.93
CA TYR A 41 6.15 -10.70 0.93
C TYR A 41 7.43 -9.88 1.07
N GLU A 42 8.59 -10.52 0.88
CA GLU A 42 9.87 -9.81 0.82
C GLU A 42 9.97 -9.03 -0.50
N ASN A 43 9.64 -9.70 -1.61
CA ASN A 43 9.73 -9.14 -2.95
C ASN A 43 8.34 -8.98 -3.55
N ARG A 44 8.14 -7.84 -4.22
CA ARG A 44 6.89 -7.55 -4.92
C ARG A 44 6.65 -8.52 -6.09
N ASP A 45 7.72 -9.01 -6.71
CA ASP A 45 7.64 -9.93 -7.86
C ASP A 45 6.98 -11.29 -7.51
N GLU A 46 6.80 -11.58 -6.22
CA GLU A 46 6.11 -12.78 -5.71
C GLU A 46 4.57 -12.63 -5.72
N ILE A 47 4.07 -11.42 -5.99
CA ILE A 47 2.66 -11.05 -5.94
C ILE A 47 2.07 -11.16 -7.35
N GLU A 48 1.13 -12.09 -7.55
CA GLU A 48 0.45 -12.32 -8.83
C GLU A 48 -0.96 -11.70 -8.88
N GLU A 49 -1.44 -11.22 -7.73
CA GLU A 49 -2.75 -10.61 -7.58
C GLU A 49 -2.86 -9.27 -8.31
N PHE A 50 -4.05 -8.97 -8.80
CA PHE A 50 -4.33 -7.67 -9.40
C PHE A 50 -4.41 -6.59 -8.32
N ILE A 51 -3.40 -5.73 -8.26
CA ILE A 51 -3.29 -4.65 -7.29
C ILE A 51 -4.14 -3.46 -7.71
N GLU A 52 -5.10 -3.10 -6.87
CA GLU A 52 -6.01 -1.97 -7.10
C GLU A 52 -5.28 -0.63 -6.89
N ALA A 53 -4.43 -0.56 -5.87
CA ALA A 53 -3.58 0.59 -5.59
C ALA A 53 -2.39 0.19 -4.71
N VAL A 54 -1.31 0.95 -4.83
CA VAL A 54 -0.20 0.94 -3.87
C VAL A 54 -0.35 2.12 -2.94
N VAL A 55 -0.35 1.88 -1.64
CA VAL A 55 -0.45 2.94 -0.62
C VAL A 55 0.91 3.15 0.02
N VAL A 56 1.47 4.35 -0.10
CA VAL A 56 2.81 4.71 0.36
C VAL A 56 2.75 5.77 1.45
N LYS A 57 3.77 5.77 2.31
CA LYS A 57 3.94 6.80 3.35
C LYS A 57 4.22 8.18 2.76
N THR A 58 4.95 8.22 1.63
CA THR A 58 5.28 9.47 0.96
C THR A 58 5.48 9.28 -0.54
N LYS A 59 5.04 10.26 -1.32
CA LYS A 59 5.28 10.30 -2.78
C LYS A 59 6.74 10.51 -3.18
N ASN A 60 7.61 10.84 -2.22
CA ASN A 60 9.03 11.06 -2.49
C ASN A 60 9.84 9.74 -2.54
N ASP A 61 9.19 8.59 -2.27
CA ASP A 61 9.78 7.27 -2.48
C ASP A 61 9.89 6.92 -3.97
N ASP A 62 10.57 5.81 -4.25
CA ASP A 62 10.71 5.26 -5.60
C ASP A 62 9.40 4.61 -6.08
N VAL A 63 8.43 5.46 -6.44
CA VAL A 63 7.10 5.05 -6.89
C VAL A 63 6.97 4.94 -8.41
N ALA A 64 8.02 5.29 -9.16
CA ALA A 64 8.02 5.28 -10.62
C ALA A 64 7.60 3.93 -11.23
N PRO A 65 8.06 2.76 -10.72
CA PRO A 65 7.69 1.46 -11.28
C PRO A 65 6.18 1.21 -11.31
N PHE A 66 5.44 1.65 -10.29
CA PHE A 66 3.99 1.47 -10.22
C PHE A 66 3.26 2.26 -11.31
N PHE A 67 3.75 3.47 -11.63
CA PHE A 67 3.19 4.27 -12.72
C PHE A 67 3.45 3.63 -14.10
N GLU A 68 4.64 3.05 -14.31
CA GLU A 68 4.96 2.32 -15.55
C GLU A 68 4.03 1.12 -15.77
N GLU A 69 3.63 0.47 -14.68
CA GLU A 69 2.69 -0.65 -14.67
C GLU A 69 1.21 -0.21 -14.64
N SER A 70 0.92 1.10 -14.71
CA SER A 70 -0.42 1.68 -14.63
C SER A 70 -1.17 1.35 -13.33
N ILE A 71 -0.43 1.16 -12.24
CA ILE A 71 -0.99 0.94 -10.90
C ILE A 71 -1.15 2.30 -10.20
N PRO A 72 -2.34 2.62 -9.69
CA PRO A 72 -2.55 3.84 -8.90
C PRO A 72 -1.67 3.87 -7.65
N VAL A 73 -1.07 5.04 -7.38
CA VAL A 73 -0.27 5.27 -6.17
C VAL A 73 -0.98 6.30 -5.30
N LEU A 74 -1.18 5.95 -4.04
CA LEU A 74 -1.85 6.76 -3.04
C LEU A 74 -0.89 7.06 -1.87
N GLU A 75 -0.89 8.27 -1.36
CA GLU A 75 -0.08 8.73 -0.23
C GLU A 75 -0.98 8.83 1.02
N THR A 76 -0.52 8.28 2.15
CA THR A 76 -1.24 8.44 3.42
C THR A 76 -1.13 9.89 3.93
N PRO A 77 -2.18 10.47 4.52
CA PRO A 77 -2.13 11.83 5.06
C PRO A 77 -1.28 11.95 6.33
N ALA A 78 -1.03 10.83 7.02
CA ALA A 78 -0.25 10.70 8.24
C ALA A 78 0.32 9.26 8.34
N PRO A 79 1.21 8.96 9.31
CA PRO A 79 1.52 7.57 9.66
C PRO A 79 0.25 6.83 10.09
N MET A 80 0.00 5.67 9.50
CA MET A 80 -1.22 4.87 9.68
C MET A 80 -0.87 3.38 9.67
N ASP A 81 -1.66 2.57 10.38
CA ASP A 81 -1.61 1.11 10.31
C ASP A 81 -2.45 0.55 9.14
N ILE A 82 -2.36 -0.76 8.91
CA ILE A 82 -3.05 -1.44 7.80
C ILE A 82 -4.58 -1.24 7.86
N ASP A 83 -5.18 -1.29 9.05
CA ASP A 83 -6.64 -1.19 9.20
C ASP A 83 -7.11 0.24 8.92
N GLU A 84 -6.40 1.22 9.47
CA GLU A 84 -6.62 2.64 9.19
C GLU A 84 -6.48 2.95 7.70
N ILE A 85 -5.50 2.35 7.01
CA ILE A 85 -5.29 2.54 5.57
C ILE A 85 -6.45 1.98 4.76
N VAL A 86 -6.96 0.80 5.10
CA VAL A 86 -8.12 0.21 4.41
C VAL A 86 -9.36 1.07 4.61
N GLU A 87 -9.62 1.55 5.83
CA GLU A 87 -10.72 2.48 6.09
C GLU A 87 -10.57 3.76 5.25
N ALA A 88 -9.40 4.40 5.29
CA ALA A 88 -9.13 5.61 4.53
C ALA A 88 -9.24 5.41 3.01
N PHE A 89 -8.83 4.25 2.48
CA PHE A 89 -9.03 3.89 1.08
C PHE A 89 -10.53 3.85 0.72
N MET A 90 -11.33 3.20 1.56
CA MET A 90 -12.78 3.06 1.36
C MET A 90 -13.52 4.40 1.42
N PHE A 91 -13.10 5.29 2.31
CA PHE A 91 -13.65 6.65 2.43
C PHE A 91 -13.02 7.67 1.47
N ARG A 92 -12.04 7.26 0.65
CA ARG A 92 -11.30 8.10 -0.30
C ARG A 92 -10.57 9.27 0.37
N GLU A 93 -9.94 9.01 1.50
CA GLU A 93 -9.19 9.98 2.31
C GLU A 93 -7.67 9.93 2.05
N LEU A 94 -7.20 8.96 1.25
CA LEU A 94 -5.82 8.91 0.77
C LEU A 94 -5.61 9.90 -0.38
N PHE A 95 -4.37 10.40 -0.52
CA PHE A 95 -4.04 11.39 -1.55
C PHE A 95 -3.49 10.74 -2.81
N GLU A 96 -4.10 10.99 -3.97
CA GLU A 96 -3.54 10.54 -5.24
C GLU A 96 -2.18 11.19 -5.51
N VAL A 97 -1.20 10.38 -5.88
CA VAL A 97 0.12 10.86 -6.31
C VAL A 97 0.09 11.10 -7.82
N PRO A 98 0.14 12.36 -8.30
CA PRO A 98 0.09 12.63 -9.72
C PRO A 98 1.41 12.26 -10.40
N ILE A 99 1.31 11.64 -11.59
CA ILE A 99 2.46 11.36 -12.45
C ILE A 99 3.13 12.68 -12.82
N ARG A 100 4.40 12.85 -12.43
CA ARG A 100 5.23 13.98 -12.87
C ARG A 100 6.15 13.50 -13.99
N PHE A 101 5.84 13.91 -15.21
CA PHE A 101 6.70 13.77 -16.40
C PHE A 101 7.77 14.86 -16.44
#